data_AF-Q9S1S2-F1
#
_entry.id   AF-Q9S1S2-F1
#
_cell.length_a   1.000
_cell.length_b   1.000
_cell.length_c   1.000
_cell.angle_alpha   90.00
_cell.angle_beta   90.00
_cell.angle_gamma   90.00
#
_symmetry.space_group_name_H-M   'P 1'
#
loop_
_entity.id
_entity.type
_entity.pdbx_description
1 polymer ?
#
loop_
_entity_poly.entity_id
_entity_poly.type
_entity_poly.pdbx_seq_one_letter_code
_entity_poly.pdbx_strand_id
1 'polypeptide(L)'
;MSGTQTVLSAAASSRRLKRLVFVSSASVYGYGNPDDWAGPEDEHRSVRELLSSVYGRMPPQFGEERRLRPLSVYANTKAFGEVQTDLILRPAGISYSVVRYFSVYGQPQVIKPGSHSWVVAWFADRAAAGLPLHLNGGGHQVRDFVRVDDIAEGTLRALTEPAADRKTVNITGAGPRSRWRRPAPGPARSGRRRTAGRGCPAAGFRQPASAARARSGRAPWPTRPVP
;
A
#
# COMPACT_ATOMS: atom_id res chain seq x y z
N MET A 1 2.84 5.25 -28.86
CA MET A 1 2.79 4.33 -27.70
C MET A 1 3.92 3.27 -27.73
N SER A 2 5.13 3.60 -28.21
CA SER A 2 6.23 2.60 -28.36
C SER A 2 7.23 2.55 -27.18
N GLY A 3 7.20 3.51 -26.25
CA GLY A 3 8.26 3.68 -25.25
C GLY A 3 8.51 2.45 -24.36
N THR A 4 7.46 1.84 -23.81
CA THR A 4 7.59 0.64 -22.97
C THR A 4 8.22 -0.52 -23.73
N GLN A 5 7.72 -0.79 -24.94
CA GLN A 5 8.25 -1.85 -25.79
C GLN A 5 9.73 -1.61 -26.13
N THR A 6 10.11 -0.37 -26.50
CA THR A 6 11.50 -0.03 -26.79
C THR A 6 12.43 -0.33 -25.61
N VAL A 7 12.05 0.05 -24.39
CA VAL A 7 12.85 -0.21 -23.18
C VAL A 7 12.93 -1.71 -22.89
N LEU A 8 11.82 -2.44 -23.00
CA LEU A 8 11.80 -3.88 -22.75
C LEU A 8 12.60 -4.67 -23.80
N SER A 9 12.52 -4.30 -25.08
CA SER A 9 13.33 -4.91 -26.14
C SER A 9 14.82 -4.64 -25.92
N ALA A 10 15.20 -3.41 -25.55
CA ALA A 10 16.58 -3.10 -25.20
C ALA A 10 17.08 -3.89 -23.98
N ALA A 11 16.22 -4.08 -22.96
CA ALA A 11 16.53 -4.90 -21.81
C ALA A 11 16.72 -6.38 -22.19
N ALA A 12 15.85 -6.92 -23.05
CA ALA A 12 15.94 -8.29 -23.54
C ALA A 12 17.21 -8.58 -24.36
N SER A 13 17.73 -7.58 -25.09
CA SER A 13 18.98 -7.70 -25.84
C SER A 13 20.24 -7.40 -25.02
N SER A 14 20.09 -6.97 -23.76
CA SER A 14 21.22 -6.58 -22.93
C SER A 14 21.92 -7.80 -22.32
N ARG A 15 23.25 -7.88 -22.51
CA ARG A 15 24.09 -8.88 -21.83
C ARG A 15 24.45 -8.51 -20.39
N ARG A 16 24.20 -7.27 -19.97
CA ARG A 16 24.56 -6.76 -18.64
C ARG A 16 23.40 -6.75 -17.66
N LEU A 17 22.18 -6.67 -18.17
CA LEU A 17 20.99 -6.58 -17.33
C LEU A 17 20.65 -7.96 -16.78
N LYS A 18 20.72 -8.09 -15.44
CA LYS A 18 20.40 -9.35 -14.75
C LYS A 18 18.93 -9.43 -14.37
N ARG A 19 18.34 -8.29 -14.05
CA ARG A 19 16.97 -8.19 -13.55
C ARG A 19 16.35 -6.83 -13.84
N LEU A 20 15.04 -6.81 -14.08
CA LEU A 20 14.25 -5.59 -14.26
C LEU A 20 13.06 -5.56 -13.28
N VAL A 21 12.78 -4.41 -12.68
CA VAL A 21 11.53 -4.19 -11.94
C VAL A 21 10.60 -3.32 -12.80
N PHE A 22 9.45 -3.85 -13.17
CA PHE A 22 8.42 -3.10 -13.87
C PHE A 22 7.46 -2.46 -12.86
N VAL A 23 7.34 -1.13 -12.91
CA VAL A 23 6.48 -0.36 -12.00
C VAL A 23 5.10 -0.17 -12.60
N SER A 24 4.14 -0.89 -12.04
CA SER A 24 2.71 -0.79 -12.28
C SER A 24 2.03 0.04 -11.18
N SER A 25 0.69 0.02 -11.14
CA SER A 25 -0.14 0.83 -10.25
C SER A 25 -1.34 0.01 -9.78
N ALA A 26 -1.77 0.18 -8.53
CA ALA A 26 -3.01 -0.42 -8.00
C ALA A 26 -4.27 -0.01 -8.79
N SER A 27 -4.19 1.05 -9.61
CA SER A 27 -5.28 1.43 -10.52
C SER A 27 -5.66 0.34 -11.54
N VAL A 28 -4.78 -0.65 -11.78
CA VAL A 28 -5.09 -1.81 -12.64
C VAL A 28 -6.24 -2.66 -12.10
N TYR A 29 -6.50 -2.59 -10.79
CA TYR A 29 -7.62 -3.28 -10.16
C TYR A 29 -8.98 -2.57 -10.33
N GLY A 30 -8.98 -1.31 -10.78
CA GLY A 30 -10.20 -0.50 -10.85
C GLY A 30 -10.75 -0.15 -9.46
N TYR A 31 -12.08 -0.12 -9.33
CA TYR A 31 -12.75 0.19 -8.05
C TYR A 31 -12.77 -0.96 -7.04
N GLY A 32 -12.29 -2.16 -7.39
CA GLY A 32 -12.46 -3.33 -6.52
C GLY A 32 -13.82 -4.00 -6.74
N ASN A 33 -14.62 -4.17 -5.68
CA ASN A 33 -15.98 -4.71 -5.78
C ASN A 33 -16.92 -3.63 -6.37
N PRO A 34 -17.65 -3.88 -7.47
CA PRO A 34 -18.59 -2.91 -8.02
C PRO A 34 -19.66 -2.43 -7.04
N ASP A 35 -20.01 -3.22 -6.02
CA ASP A 35 -21.01 -2.85 -5.00
C ASP A 35 -20.45 -1.90 -3.93
N ASP A 36 -19.13 -1.69 -3.87
CA ASP A 36 -18.50 -0.77 -2.90
C ASP A 36 -18.66 0.71 -3.33
N TRP A 37 -19.21 0.95 -4.53
CA TRP A 37 -19.52 2.29 -5.03
C TRP A 37 -20.93 2.69 -4.61
N ALA A 38 -21.04 3.46 -3.52
CA ALA A 38 -22.17 4.37 -3.38
C ALA A 38 -22.05 5.40 -4.51
N GLY A 39 -23.12 5.54 -5.32
CA GLY A 39 -23.24 6.59 -6.31
C GLY A 39 -23.03 7.98 -5.68
N PRO A 40 -22.83 9.04 -6.50
CA PRO A 40 -22.78 10.40 -6.01
C PRO A 40 -24.17 10.81 -5.49
N GLU A 41 -24.50 10.37 -4.29
CA GLU A 41 -25.62 10.87 -3.51
C GLU A 41 -25.05 11.67 -2.34
N ASP A 42 -25.51 12.93 -2.28
CA ASP A 42 -25.31 13.96 -1.26
C ASP A 42 -24.09 14.88 -1.35
N GLU A 43 -24.42 16.08 -1.82
CA GLU A 43 -23.68 17.33 -1.81
C GLU A 43 -23.33 17.82 -0.39
N HIS A 44 -22.15 18.44 -0.28
CA HIS A 44 -21.70 19.36 0.78
C HIS A 44 -21.93 18.94 2.24
N ARG A 45 -21.24 17.89 2.69
CA ARG A 45 -21.02 17.61 4.12
C ARG A 45 -19.80 18.34 4.67
N SER A 46 -19.85 18.71 5.95
CA SER A 46 -18.68 19.24 6.66
C SER A 46 -17.58 18.17 6.77
N VAL A 47 -16.31 18.58 6.85
CA VAL A 47 -15.16 17.67 7.03
C VAL A 47 -15.37 16.75 8.25
N ARG A 48 -16.02 17.24 9.31
CA ARG A 48 -16.32 16.48 10.52
C ARG A 48 -17.30 15.33 10.27
N GLU A 49 -18.37 15.57 9.51
CA GLU A 49 -19.37 14.55 9.16
C GLU A 49 -18.75 13.49 8.23
N LEU A 50 -17.91 13.92 7.28
CA LEU A 50 -17.20 13.01 6.39
C LEU A 50 -16.22 12.12 7.13
N LEU A 51 -15.40 12.69 8.01
CA LEU A 51 -14.52 11.91 8.87
C LEU A 51 -15.31 10.87 9.68
N SER A 52 -16.45 11.26 10.28
CA SER A 52 -17.29 10.32 11.02
C SER A 52 -17.88 9.19 10.17
N SER A 53 -18.15 9.43 8.88
CA SER A 53 -18.68 8.42 7.93
C SER A 53 -17.61 7.47 7.38
N VAL A 54 -16.34 7.88 7.46
CA VAL A 54 -15.18 7.12 6.96
C VAL A 54 -14.51 6.35 8.11
N TYR A 55 -14.55 6.85 9.34
CA TYR A 55 -14.01 6.14 10.51
C TYR A 55 -14.64 4.75 10.65
N GLY A 56 -13.80 3.71 10.58
CA GLY A 56 -14.22 2.30 10.65
C GLY A 56 -14.34 1.60 9.29
N ARG A 57 -14.30 2.33 8.16
CA ARG A 57 -14.19 1.71 6.83
C ARG A 57 -12.75 1.30 6.55
N MET A 58 -12.55 0.01 6.28
CA MET A 58 -11.26 -0.48 5.81
C MET A 58 -11.08 -0.17 4.32
N PRO A 59 -9.86 0.18 3.86
CA PRO A 59 -9.59 0.27 2.44
C PRO A 59 -9.85 -1.08 1.76
N PRO A 60 -10.29 -1.08 0.49
CA PRO A 60 -10.44 -2.30 -0.28
C PRO A 60 -9.12 -3.08 -0.31
N GLN A 61 -9.19 -4.38 -0.04
CA GLN A 61 -8.04 -5.27 -0.05
C GLN A 61 -7.91 -5.94 -1.42
N PHE A 62 -6.74 -5.80 -2.04
CA PHE A 62 -6.46 -6.37 -3.35
C PHE A 62 -5.40 -7.46 -3.25
N GLY A 63 -5.74 -8.70 -3.60
CA GLY A 63 -4.76 -9.76 -3.81
C GLY A 63 -4.12 -9.64 -5.20
N GLU A 64 -2.85 -10.04 -5.34
CA GLU A 64 -2.12 -9.93 -6.61
C GLU A 64 -2.73 -10.77 -7.75
N GLU A 65 -3.39 -11.87 -7.41
CA GLU A 65 -4.09 -12.78 -8.34
C GLU A 65 -5.46 -12.26 -8.79
N ARG A 66 -5.93 -11.13 -8.24
CA ARG A 66 -7.22 -10.57 -8.61
C ARG A 66 -7.22 -10.15 -10.09
N ARG A 67 -8.30 -10.49 -10.79
CA ARG A 67 -8.53 -10.07 -12.18
C ARG A 67 -8.47 -8.54 -12.30
N LEU A 68 -7.67 -8.08 -13.27
CA LEU A 68 -7.52 -6.66 -13.58
C LEU A 68 -8.78 -6.10 -14.26
N ARG A 69 -9.14 -4.87 -13.87
CA ARG A 69 -10.27 -4.11 -14.41
C ARG A 69 -9.87 -2.63 -14.52
N PRO A 70 -8.95 -2.28 -15.43
CA PRO A 70 -8.49 -0.90 -15.57
C PRO A 70 -9.66 0.01 -16.00
N LEU A 71 -9.86 1.12 -15.28
CA LEU A 71 -10.95 2.08 -15.52
C LEU A 71 -10.48 3.40 -16.11
N SER A 72 -9.23 3.47 -16.57
CA SER A 72 -8.67 4.63 -17.23
C SER A 72 -7.64 4.19 -18.26
N VAL A 73 -7.35 5.06 -19.23
CA VAL A 73 -6.27 4.85 -20.20
C VAL A 73 -4.94 4.63 -19.47
N TYR A 74 -4.66 5.43 -18.43
CA TYR A 74 -3.47 5.25 -17.59
C TYR A 74 -3.42 3.84 -16.99
N ALA A 75 -4.48 3.40 -16.31
CA ALA A 75 -4.54 2.06 -15.72
C ALA A 75 -4.37 0.96 -16.77
N ASN A 76 -4.96 1.14 -17.96
CA ASN A 76 -4.83 0.20 -19.05
C ASN A 76 -3.39 0.14 -19.58
N THR A 77 -2.69 1.27 -19.68
CA THR A 77 -1.26 1.26 -20.07
C THR A 77 -0.39 0.52 -19.06
N LYS A 78 -0.70 0.62 -17.76
CA LYS A 78 0.00 -0.14 -16.71
C LYS A 78 -0.27 -1.63 -16.82
N ALA A 79 -1.53 -2.03 -16.94
CA ALA A 79 -1.92 -3.44 -17.12
C ALA A 79 -1.27 -4.05 -18.38
N PHE A 80 -1.30 -3.32 -19.50
CA PHE A 80 -0.67 -3.75 -20.75
C PHE A 80 0.86 -3.86 -20.61
N GLY A 81 1.49 -2.96 -19.87
CA GLY A 81 2.93 -3.03 -19.58
C GLY A 81 3.35 -4.23 -18.73
N GLU A 82 2.49 -4.69 -17.81
CA GLU A 82 2.74 -5.95 -17.07
C GLU A 82 2.80 -7.14 -18.03
N VAL A 83 1.84 -7.22 -18.95
CA VAL A 83 1.79 -8.28 -19.98
C VAL A 83 2.98 -8.19 -20.92
N GLN A 84 3.33 -7.00 -21.41
CA GLN A 84 4.52 -6.81 -22.25
C GLN A 84 5.81 -7.25 -21.56
N THR A 85 5.94 -6.98 -20.26
CA THR A 85 7.13 -7.34 -19.49
C THR A 85 7.31 -8.85 -19.47
N ASP A 86 6.27 -9.63 -19.18
CA ASP A 86 6.34 -11.09 -19.25
C ASP A 86 6.62 -11.59 -20.66
N LEU A 87 5.87 -11.10 -21.65
CA LEU A 87 6.00 -11.53 -23.05
C LEU A 87 7.40 -11.32 -23.62
N ILE A 88 8.07 -10.23 -23.25
CA ILE A 88 9.38 -9.86 -23.81
C ILE A 88 10.53 -10.43 -22.98
N LEU A 89 10.49 -10.30 -21.65
CA LEU A 89 11.63 -10.67 -20.81
C LEU A 89 11.69 -12.15 -20.48
N ARG A 90 10.54 -12.84 -20.39
CA ARG A 90 10.50 -14.26 -20.04
C ARG A 90 11.21 -15.15 -21.08
N PRO A 91 10.95 -15.02 -22.40
CA PRO A 91 11.66 -15.79 -23.42
C PRO A 91 13.13 -15.40 -23.54
N ALA A 92 13.48 -14.15 -23.24
CA ALA A 92 14.86 -13.67 -23.24
C ALA A 92 15.67 -14.16 -22.02
N GLY A 93 15.06 -14.91 -21.09
CA GLY A 93 15.74 -15.41 -19.89
C GLY A 93 16.09 -14.31 -18.87
N ILE A 94 15.58 -13.10 -19.05
CA ILE A 94 15.81 -11.98 -18.14
C ILE A 94 14.87 -12.10 -16.93
N SER A 95 15.45 -12.10 -15.73
CA SER A 95 14.68 -12.09 -14.49
C SER A 95 13.92 -10.77 -14.38
N TYR A 96 12.69 -10.80 -13.86
CA TYR A 96 11.93 -9.57 -13.66
C TYR A 96 10.93 -9.71 -12.51
N SER A 97 10.45 -8.58 -12.01
CA SER A 97 9.33 -8.54 -11.07
C SER A 97 8.41 -7.37 -11.41
N VAL A 98 7.11 -7.50 -11.15
CA VAL A 98 6.14 -6.41 -11.29
C VAL A 98 5.78 -5.90 -9.90
N VAL A 99 5.90 -4.60 -9.67
CA VAL A 99 5.45 -3.97 -8.42
C VAL A 99 4.26 -3.05 -8.70
N ARG A 100 3.18 -3.20 -7.94
CA ARG A 100 1.99 -2.36 -8.04
C ARG A 100 1.98 -1.39 -6.87
N TYR A 101 2.21 -0.11 -7.17
CA TYR A 101 2.20 0.94 -6.16
C TYR A 101 0.76 1.37 -5.84
N PHE A 102 0.49 1.55 -4.55
CA PHE A 102 -0.72 2.18 -4.05
C PHE A 102 -0.53 3.71 -3.96
N SER A 103 -1.44 4.43 -3.31
CA SER A 103 -1.34 5.89 -3.19
C SER A 103 -0.10 6.27 -2.39
N VAL A 104 0.97 6.62 -3.09
CA VAL A 104 2.25 6.97 -2.44
C VAL A 104 2.14 8.36 -1.82
N TYR A 105 2.73 8.57 -0.64
CA TYR A 105 2.92 9.88 -0.02
C TYR A 105 4.33 10.04 0.57
N GLY A 106 4.81 11.28 0.71
CA GLY A 106 6.10 11.60 1.35
C GLY A 106 6.90 12.63 0.57
N GLN A 107 7.97 13.17 1.16
CA GLN A 107 8.86 14.09 0.45
C GLN A 107 9.75 13.33 -0.56
N PRO A 108 10.13 13.92 -1.70
CA PRO A 108 9.88 15.30 -2.15
C PRO A 108 8.67 15.42 -3.10
N GLN A 109 7.49 14.89 -2.76
CA GLN A 109 6.33 14.98 -3.64
C GLN A 109 5.98 16.43 -4.04
N VAL A 110 5.88 16.65 -5.36
CA VAL A 110 5.53 17.96 -5.97
C VAL A 110 4.10 17.91 -6.46
N ILE A 111 3.31 18.92 -6.09
CA ILE A 111 1.92 19.06 -6.54
C ILE A 111 1.90 19.27 -8.06
N LYS A 112 1.23 18.37 -8.79
CA LYS A 112 1.01 18.50 -10.24
C LYS A 112 -0.44 18.88 -10.52
N PRO A 113 -0.69 19.99 -11.23
CA PRO A 113 -2.04 20.36 -11.65
C PRO A 113 -2.74 19.22 -12.40
N GLY A 114 -4.00 18.96 -12.08
CA GLY A 114 -4.82 17.92 -12.74
C GLY A 114 -4.48 16.47 -12.38
N SER A 115 -3.58 16.21 -11.44
CA SER A 115 -3.20 14.84 -11.05
C SER A 115 -3.82 14.42 -9.71
N HIS A 116 -4.49 13.27 -9.70
CA HIS A 116 -5.20 12.77 -8.50
C HIS A 116 -4.29 12.08 -7.47
N SER A 117 -3.01 11.85 -7.77
CA SER A 117 -2.09 11.10 -6.91
C SER A 117 -1.43 11.91 -5.79
N TRP A 118 -1.78 13.20 -5.64
CA TRP A 118 -1.07 14.14 -4.75
C TRP A 118 -1.95 14.67 -3.62
N VAL A 119 -3.06 14.00 -3.31
CA VAL A 119 -4.04 14.50 -2.33
C VAL A 119 -3.39 14.82 -0.98
N VAL A 120 -2.42 14.04 -0.52
CA VAL A 120 -1.69 14.30 0.73
C VAL A 120 -0.83 15.56 0.63
N ALA A 121 -0.04 15.70 -0.44
CA ALA A 121 0.78 16.89 -0.66
C ALA A 121 -0.09 18.16 -0.84
N TRP A 122 -1.20 18.04 -1.57
CA TRP A 122 -2.14 19.14 -1.82
C TRP A 122 -2.88 19.57 -0.55
N PHE A 123 -3.32 18.64 0.29
CA PHE A 123 -3.88 18.99 1.61
C PHE A 123 -2.84 19.61 2.54
N ALA A 124 -1.61 19.07 2.56
CA ALA A 124 -0.54 19.62 3.40
C ALA A 124 -0.21 21.07 3.01
N ASP A 125 -0.09 21.36 1.71
CA ASP A 125 0.18 22.70 1.18
C ASP A 125 -0.95 23.68 1.52
N ARG A 126 -2.21 23.31 1.28
CA ARG A 126 -3.36 24.16 1.61
C ARG A 126 -3.53 24.39 3.10
N ALA A 127 -3.34 23.36 3.91
CA ALA A 127 -3.37 23.49 5.36
C ALA A 127 -2.27 24.43 5.86
N ALA A 128 -1.05 24.32 5.32
CA ALA A 128 0.06 25.23 5.65
C ALA A 128 -0.23 26.68 5.25
N ALA A 129 -0.97 26.89 4.16
CA ALA A 129 -1.39 28.20 3.69
C ALA A 129 -2.68 28.73 4.35
N GLY A 130 -3.30 27.99 5.27
CA GLY A 130 -4.59 28.36 5.88
C GLY A 130 -5.76 28.40 4.89
N LEU A 131 -5.66 27.70 3.76
CA LEU A 131 -6.67 27.67 2.71
C LEU A 131 -7.70 26.55 2.94
N PRO A 132 -8.97 26.72 2.49
CA PRO A 132 -9.98 25.67 2.59
C PRO A 132 -9.56 24.39 1.87
N LEU A 133 -9.79 23.22 2.49
CA LEU A 133 -9.57 21.92 1.88
C LEU A 133 -10.76 21.55 0.99
N HIS A 134 -10.52 21.16 -0.27
CA HIS A 134 -11.56 20.72 -1.19
C HIS A 134 -11.59 19.19 -1.27
N LEU A 135 -12.79 18.61 -1.14
CA LEU A 135 -13.03 17.18 -1.23
C LEU A 135 -13.85 16.88 -2.48
N ASN A 136 -13.24 16.18 -3.43
CA ASN A 136 -13.93 15.76 -4.65
C ASN A 136 -14.85 14.56 -4.35
N GLY A 137 -16.08 14.58 -4.87
CA GLY A 137 -17.01 13.44 -4.79
C GLY A 137 -17.49 13.12 -3.36
N GLY A 138 -17.72 14.14 -2.54
CA GLY A 138 -18.28 13.96 -1.20
C GLY A 138 -17.33 13.31 -0.18
N GLY A 139 -16.09 12.99 -0.52
CA GLY A 139 -15.09 12.53 0.47
C GLY A 139 -15.28 11.11 1.03
N HIS A 140 -16.12 10.27 0.41
CA HIS A 140 -16.32 8.86 0.80
C HIS A 140 -15.21 7.90 0.36
N GLN A 141 -14.28 8.42 -0.43
CA GLN A 141 -13.21 7.63 -1.02
C GLN A 141 -12.19 7.18 0.03
N VAL A 142 -12.14 5.86 0.24
CA VAL A 142 -11.13 5.20 1.06
C VAL A 142 -9.99 4.73 0.15
N ARG A 143 -8.75 5.03 0.55
CA ARG A 143 -7.52 4.68 -0.18
C ARG A 143 -6.48 4.16 0.79
N ASP A 144 -5.72 3.16 0.36
CA ASP A 144 -4.51 2.74 1.08
C ASP A 144 -3.36 3.67 0.68
N PHE A 145 -2.77 4.33 1.68
CA PHE A 145 -1.64 5.24 1.51
C PHE A 145 -0.36 4.60 2.00
N VAL A 146 0.68 4.63 1.17
CA VAL A 146 1.99 4.04 1.46
C VAL A 146 3.07 5.11 1.43
N ARG A 147 3.95 5.10 2.43
CA ARG A 147 5.04 6.07 2.53
C ARG A 147 6.09 5.78 1.46
N VAL A 148 6.71 6.82 0.90
CA VAL A 148 7.75 6.71 -0.13
C VAL A 148 8.92 5.82 0.29
N ASP A 149 9.29 5.82 1.57
CA ASP A 149 10.35 4.96 2.11
C ASP A 149 9.98 3.47 1.99
N ASP A 150 8.72 3.14 2.25
CA ASP A 150 8.24 1.76 2.18
C ASP A 150 8.11 1.30 0.72
N ILE A 151 7.79 2.22 -0.20
CA ILE A 151 7.90 2.00 -1.64
C ILE A 151 9.34 1.70 -2.05
N ALA A 152 10.29 2.51 -1.60
CA ALA A 152 11.70 2.32 -1.91
C ALA A 152 12.21 0.97 -1.40
N GLU A 153 11.89 0.63 -0.15
CA GLU A 153 12.26 -0.65 0.45
C GLU A 153 11.61 -1.84 -0.28
N GLY A 154 10.31 -1.76 -0.57
CA GLY A 154 9.60 -2.82 -1.29
C GLY A 154 10.13 -3.04 -2.72
N THR A 155 10.47 -1.97 -3.42
CA THR A 155 11.05 -2.03 -4.77
C THR A 155 12.47 -2.57 -4.75
N LEU A 156 13.29 -2.19 -3.76
CA LEU A 156 14.61 -2.78 -3.58
C LEU A 156 14.51 -4.28 -3.35
N ARG A 157 13.59 -4.72 -2.47
CA ARG A 157 13.35 -6.16 -2.23
C ARG A 157 12.88 -6.89 -3.48
N ALA A 158 11.99 -6.29 -4.28
CA ALA A 158 11.56 -6.88 -5.55
C ALA A 158 12.74 -7.03 -6.54
N LEU A 159 13.71 -6.12 -6.50
CA LEU A 159 14.93 -6.21 -7.28
C LEU A 159 15.92 -7.25 -6.73
N THR A 160 16.10 -7.37 -5.41
CA THR A 160 17.20 -8.15 -4.84
C THR A 160 16.82 -9.56 -4.40
N GLU A 161 15.56 -9.79 -4.01
CA GLU A 161 15.14 -11.07 -3.46
C GLU A 161 14.95 -12.12 -4.57
N PRO A 162 15.52 -13.34 -4.46
CA PRO A 162 15.36 -14.38 -5.47
C PRO A 162 13.90 -14.77 -5.69
N ALA A 163 13.10 -14.84 -4.63
CA ALA A 163 11.73 -15.31 -4.73
C ALA A 163 10.75 -14.25 -5.28
N ALA A 164 11.20 -13.01 -5.50
CA ALA A 164 10.46 -12.02 -6.28
C ALA A 164 10.56 -12.27 -7.81
N ASP A 165 11.40 -13.22 -8.26
CA ASP A 165 11.53 -13.55 -9.67
C ASP A 165 10.19 -13.99 -10.28
N ARG A 166 9.82 -13.29 -11.35
CA ARG A 166 8.56 -13.44 -12.10
C ARG A 166 7.33 -13.36 -11.22
N LYS A 167 7.40 -12.56 -10.15
CA LYS A 167 6.27 -12.28 -9.27
C LYS A 167 5.73 -10.88 -9.48
N THR A 168 4.43 -10.76 -9.26
CA THR A 168 3.74 -9.49 -9.06
C THR A 168 3.54 -9.27 -7.58
N VAL A 169 3.84 -8.08 -7.09
CA VAL A 169 3.78 -7.74 -5.66
C VAL A 169 3.07 -6.41 -5.47
N ASN A 170 2.10 -6.37 -4.56
CA ASN A 170 1.50 -5.14 -4.08
C ASN A 170 2.39 -4.50 -3.00
N ILE A 171 2.65 -3.19 -3.09
CA ILE A 171 3.33 -2.44 -2.02
C ILE A 171 2.33 -1.45 -1.40
N THR A 172 1.90 -1.73 -0.16
CA THR A 172 0.74 -1.08 0.50
C THR A 172 1.09 -0.63 1.93
N GLY A 173 0.27 0.27 2.52
CA GLY A 173 0.51 0.87 3.84
C GLY A 173 -0.15 0.14 5.02
N ALA A 174 -1.24 -0.61 4.78
CA ALA A 174 -2.04 -1.23 5.84
C ALA A 174 -1.98 -2.78 5.89
N GLY A 175 -0.78 -3.38 5.79
CA GLY A 175 -0.44 -4.75 6.26
C GLY A 175 -1.01 -5.96 5.47
N PRO A 176 -0.48 -7.19 5.65
CA PRO A 176 0.78 -7.56 6.29
C PRO A 176 1.95 -7.10 5.41
N ARG A 177 3.16 -7.00 5.99
CA ARG A 177 4.39 -7.04 5.20
C ARG A 177 4.20 -8.15 4.17
N SER A 178 4.17 -7.83 2.87
CA SER A 178 4.13 -8.85 1.81
C SER A 178 5.12 -9.92 2.24
N ARG A 179 4.64 -11.17 2.37
CA ARG A 179 5.17 -12.22 3.24
C ARG A 179 6.59 -12.63 2.82
N TRP A 180 7.55 -11.78 3.13
CA TRP A 180 8.98 -12.01 3.06
C TRP A 180 9.42 -12.17 4.51
N ARG A 181 9.14 -13.35 5.07
CA ARG A 181 9.77 -13.73 6.34
C ARG A 181 11.28 -13.74 6.07
N ARG A 182 12.05 -12.89 6.76
CA ARG A 182 13.47 -13.22 7.01
C ARG A 182 13.46 -14.67 7.53
N PRO A 183 14.30 -15.59 7.02
CA PRO A 183 14.58 -16.79 7.80
C PRO A 183 15.04 -16.28 9.17
N ALA A 184 14.36 -16.74 10.24
CA ALA A 184 14.81 -16.46 11.59
C ALA A 184 16.29 -16.87 11.64
N PRO A 185 17.18 -16.08 12.28
CA PRO A 185 18.51 -16.58 12.57
C PRO A 185 18.32 -17.92 13.28
N GLY A 186 18.75 -19.00 12.63
CA GLY A 186 18.73 -20.32 13.23
C GLY A 186 19.43 -20.23 14.59
N PRO A 187 18.96 -20.95 15.62
CA PRO A 187 19.54 -20.85 16.94
C PRO A 187 21.05 -21.02 16.81
N ALA A 188 21.79 -19.99 17.22
CA ALA A 188 23.23 -20.08 17.35
C ALA A 188 23.51 -21.38 18.12
N ARG A 189 24.25 -22.30 17.50
CA ARG A 189 24.72 -23.53 18.15
C ARG A 189 25.61 -23.08 19.29
N SER A 190 24.99 -22.77 20.44
CA SER A 190 25.69 -22.65 21.69
C SER A 190 26.10 -24.06 22.07
N GLY A 191 27.37 -24.37 21.81
CA GLY A 191 28.00 -25.53 22.39
C GLY A 191 27.89 -25.40 23.91
N ARG A 192 26.98 -26.16 24.52
CA ARG A 192 27.03 -26.43 25.95
C ARG A 192 27.07 -27.93 26.18
N ARG A 193 28.19 -28.31 26.79
CA ARG A 193 28.52 -29.62 27.32
C ARG A 193 27.38 -30.16 28.18
N ARG A 194 27.15 -31.47 28.05
CA ARG A 194 26.31 -32.28 28.93
C ARG A 194 26.86 -32.21 30.35
N THR A 195 26.01 -31.87 31.31
CA THR A 195 26.08 -32.40 32.68
C THR A 195 24.67 -32.68 33.16
N ALA A 196 24.46 -33.90 33.63
CA ALA A 196 23.22 -34.44 34.15
C ALA A 196 22.86 -33.87 35.53
N GLY A 197 21.56 -33.80 35.86
CA GLY A 197 21.11 -33.43 37.20
C GLY A 197 19.59 -33.28 37.32
N ARG A 198 18.95 -34.39 37.71
CA ARG A 198 17.61 -34.67 38.26
C ARG A 198 16.73 -33.49 38.77
N GLY A 199 15.41 -33.61 38.55
CA GLY A 199 14.37 -33.12 39.48
C GLY A 199 13.14 -32.41 38.87
N CYS A 200 11.98 -33.08 38.86
CA CYS A 200 10.62 -32.51 38.72
C CYS A 200 10.04 -32.23 40.14
N PRO A 201 8.82 -31.65 40.36
CA PRO A 201 7.81 -31.06 39.44
C PRO A 201 7.06 -29.77 39.93
N ALA A 202 6.26 -29.20 39.01
CA ALA A 202 4.93 -28.54 39.12
C ALA A 202 4.60 -27.39 40.11
N ALA A 203 4.16 -26.24 39.55
CA ALA A 203 3.01 -25.38 39.94
C ALA A 203 2.97 -24.20 38.91
N GLY A 204 1.89 -23.85 38.20
CA GLY A 204 0.53 -23.56 38.67
C GLY A 204 0.37 -22.04 38.83
N PHE A 205 0.05 -21.28 37.77
CA PHE A 205 -0.36 -19.88 37.93
C PHE A 205 -1.52 -19.47 37.02
N ARG A 206 -2.58 -19.03 37.70
CA ARG A 206 -3.87 -18.53 37.20
C ARG A 206 -3.75 -17.09 36.68
N GLN A 207 -4.64 -16.74 35.76
CA GLN A 207 -5.02 -15.36 35.42
C GLN A 207 -5.73 -14.66 36.60
N PRO A 208 -5.75 -13.32 36.60
CA PRO A 208 -6.92 -12.60 37.08
C PRO A 208 -7.54 -11.74 35.97
N ALA A 209 -8.86 -11.82 35.88
CA ALA A 209 -9.72 -10.82 35.29
C ALA A 209 -10.14 -9.83 36.40
N SER A 210 -10.21 -8.53 36.09
CA SER A 210 -11.21 -7.64 36.71
C SER A 210 -11.38 -6.36 35.89
N ALA A 211 -12.64 -6.05 35.62
CA ALA A 211 -13.16 -4.89 34.94
C ALA A 211 -13.06 -3.60 35.79
N ALA A 212 -13.03 -2.44 35.12
CA ALA A 212 -13.51 -1.18 35.69
C ALA A 212 -14.07 -0.27 34.58
N ARG A 213 -15.37 0.03 34.67
CA ARG A 213 -16.07 1.10 33.95
C ARG A 213 -15.74 2.45 34.59
N ALA A 214 -15.58 3.50 33.78
CA ALA A 214 -15.83 4.90 34.17
C ALA A 214 -16.11 5.69 32.87
N ARG A 215 -17.38 6.02 32.60
CA ARG A 215 -18.09 7.28 32.90
C ARG A 215 -17.80 8.42 31.91
N SER A 216 -18.90 8.87 31.36
CA SER A 216 -19.15 9.97 30.44
C SER A 216 -18.77 11.35 30.98
N GLY A 217 -18.19 12.19 30.13
CA GLY A 217 -18.08 13.63 30.32
C GLY A 217 -17.83 14.32 28.98
N ARG A 218 -18.89 14.73 28.29
CA ARG A 218 -18.82 15.66 27.15
C ARG A 218 -19.01 17.08 27.69
N ALA A 219 -18.03 17.95 27.50
CA ALA A 219 -18.21 19.39 27.60
C ALA A 219 -18.41 19.97 26.18
N PRO A 220 -19.43 20.82 25.94
CA PRO A 220 -19.62 21.47 24.65
C PRO A 220 -18.69 22.67 24.48
N TRP A 221 -18.19 22.87 23.25
CA TRP A 221 -17.42 24.05 22.84
C TRP A 221 -18.35 25.24 22.57
N PRO A 222 -17.95 26.48 22.87
CA PRO A 222 -18.79 27.66 22.64
C PRO A 222 -18.81 28.06 21.16
N THR A 223 -20.00 28.16 20.58
CA THR A 223 -20.24 28.77 19.26
C THR A 223 -20.34 30.29 19.41
N ARG A 224 -19.44 31.04 18.78
CA ARG A 224 -19.64 32.48 18.51
C ARG A 224 -20.33 32.64 17.15
N PRO A 225 -21.32 33.55 17.01
CA PRO A 225 -21.84 33.92 15.72
C PRO A 225 -20.85 34.85 15.01
N VAL A 226 -20.68 34.68 13.71
CA VAL A 226 -19.94 35.60 12.83
C VAL A 226 -20.99 36.29 11.92
N PRO A 227 -20.84 37.60 11.67
CA PRO A 227 -21.82 38.44 10.95
C PRO A 227 -22.03 38.07 9.48
#